data_AF-Q8KKX9-F1
#
_entry.id   AF-Q8KKX9-F1
#
_cell.length_a   1.000
_cell.length_b   1.000
_cell.length_c   1.000
_cell.angle_alpha   90.00
_cell.angle_beta   90.00
_cell.angle_gamma   90.00
#
_symmetry.space_group_name_H-M   'P 1'
#
loop_
_entity.id
_entity.type
_entity.pdbx_description
1 polymer ?
#
loop_
_entity_poly.entity_id
_entity_poly.type
_entity_poly.pdbx_seq_one_letter_code
_entity_poly.pdbx_strand_id
1 'polypeptide(L)'
;MSPRASCSNSERGRPASRPVSVDCDASGQVDGVEFPKASPRVMHAERTLWEKATAIHVFCLQERLRGDRFARHWHDVVRLDDAGFADKASADRQLANAVAKHKSMFFAEKAADRSPIDYAAAVNGNLVLTPSGEGLRALGEDYARMVDDGLLLGDSEPFEHLIERCTQIQAHANKSDASK
;
A
#
# COMPACT_ATOMS: atom_id res chain seq x y z
N MET A 1 48.77 17.93 -9.07
CA MET A 1 47.46 17.92 -9.75
C MET A 1 46.80 16.60 -9.43
N SER A 2 45.82 16.60 -8.52
CA SER A 2 45.08 15.41 -8.13
C SER A 2 43.63 15.55 -8.64
N PRO A 3 43.07 14.56 -9.35
CA PRO A 3 41.77 14.71 -10.00
C PRO A 3 40.66 14.70 -8.94
N ARG A 4 39.81 15.73 -8.97
CA ARG A 4 38.53 15.73 -8.25
C ARG A 4 37.68 14.59 -8.79
N ALA A 5 37.44 13.58 -7.95
CA ALA A 5 36.36 12.64 -8.21
C ALA A 5 35.04 13.40 -8.08
N SER A 6 34.44 13.73 -9.23
CA SER A 6 33.04 14.13 -9.30
C SER A 6 32.22 12.89 -8.98
N CYS A 7 31.65 12.83 -7.77
CA CYS A 7 30.64 11.83 -7.46
C CYS A 7 29.41 12.15 -8.33
N SER A 8 29.24 11.34 -9.38
CA SER A 8 27.98 11.26 -10.11
C SER A 8 26.89 10.83 -9.13
N ASN A 9 25.82 11.62 -9.03
CA ASN A 9 24.58 11.26 -8.36
C ASN A 9 23.98 10.04 -9.08
N SER A 10 24.32 8.83 -8.62
CA SER A 10 23.54 7.65 -8.97
C SER A 10 22.34 7.60 -8.02
N GLU A 11 21.16 7.94 -8.51
CA GLU A 11 19.86 7.81 -7.84
C GLU A 11 19.47 6.33 -7.65
N ARG A 12 20.27 5.60 -6.86
CA ARG A 12 19.97 4.24 -6.42
C ARG A 12 19.89 4.25 -4.90
N GLY A 13 18.68 4.40 -4.35
CA GLY A 13 18.41 3.93 -2.99
C GLY A 13 18.02 4.94 -1.91
N ARG A 14 17.39 6.08 -2.23
CA ARG A 14 16.65 6.83 -1.19
C ARG A 14 15.14 6.86 -1.48
N PRO A 15 14.41 5.77 -1.19
CA PRO A 15 12.94 5.78 -1.15
C PRO A 15 12.39 6.55 0.07
N ALA A 16 13.28 7.13 0.90
CA ALA A 16 12.92 7.75 2.15
C ALA A 16 12.59 9.24 1.98
N SER A 17 11.43 9.62 2.47
CA SER A 17 10.94 10.98 2.61
C SER A 17 11.85 11.83 3.49
N ARG A 18 11.55 13.14 3.53
CA ARG A 18 12.05 14.03 4.59
C ARG A 18 11.68 13.46 5.98
N PRO A 19 12.47 13.73 7.03
CA PRO A 19 12.11 13.36 8.39
C PRO A 19 10.69 13.82 8.72
N VAL A 20 9.87 12.90 9.23
CA VAL A 20 8.48 13.19 9.65
C VAL A 20 8.45 13.15 11.17
N SER A 21 7.90 14.17 11.82
CA SER A 21 7.71 14.16 13.26
C SER A 21 6.62 13.14 13.61
N VAL A 22 6.93 12.24 14.54
CA VAL A 22 5.96 11.28 15.08
C VAL A 22 5.92 11.43 16.59
N ASP A 23 4.73 11.35 17.16
CA ASP A 23 4.48 11.31 18.59
C ASP A 23 4.09 9.90 19.01
N CYS A 24 4.34 9.55 20.28
CA CYS A 24 3.85 8.31 20.85
C CYS A 24 2.31 8.32 20.86
N ASP A 25 1.70 7.20 20.52
CA ASP A 25 0.25 6.96 20.62
C ASP A 25 -0.28 7.13 22.06
N ALA A 26 0.52 6.78 23.05
CA ALA A 26 0.22 7.01 24.47
C ALA A 26 0.49 8.46 24.96
N SER A 27 1.00 9.35 24.10
CA SER A 27 1.30 10.73 24.49
C SER A 27 0.03 11.46 24.95
N GLY A 28 0.06 12.02 26.15
CA GLY A 28 -1.10 12.68 26.77
C GLY A 28 -2.17 11.73 27.31
N GLN A 29 -1.97 10.41 27.24
CA GLN A 29 -2.89 9.41 27.82
C GLN A 29 -2.54 9.06 29.29
N VAL A 30 -1.33 9.41 29.75
CA VAL A 30 -0.86 9.12 31.11
C VAL A 30 -0.40 10.41 31.76
N ASP A 31 -1.08 10.79 32.84
CA ASP A 31 -0.76 11.99 33.61
C ASP A 31 0.67 11.94 34.16
N GLY A 32 1.43 13.02 33.94
CA GLY A 32 2.79 13.17 34.46
C GLY A 32 3.87 12.41 33.70
N VAL A 33 3.55 11.76 32.57
CA VAL A 33 4.52 11.06 31.72
C VAL A 33 4.75 11.83 30.42
N GLU A 34 5.98 12.29 30.20
CA GLU A 34 6.42 12.83 28.92
C GLU A 34 7.03 11.72 28.06
N PHE A 35 6.51 11.58 26.84
CA PHE A 35 6.99 10.59 25.88
C PHE A 35 8.02 11.20 24.92
N PRO A 36 9.05 10.43 24.50
CA PRO A 36 10.05 10.91 23.57
C PRO A 36 9.42 11.18 22.19
N LYS A 37 9.84 12.26 21.55
CA LYS A 37 9.50 12.58 20.16
C LYS A 37 10.57 12.03 19.22
N ALA A 38 10.16 11.56 18.05
CA ALA A 38 11.09 11.08 17.03
C ALA A 38 10.85 11.77 15.69
N SER A 39 11.90 11.81 14.86
CA SER A 39 11.81 12.31 13.47
C SER A 39 12.46 11.31 12.51
N PRO A 40 11.89 10.10 12.36
CA PRO A 40 12.45 9.09 11.48
C PRO A 40 12.36 9.52 10.01
N ARG A 41 13.30 9.00 9.22
CA ARG A 41 13.18 8.98 7.76
C ARG A 41 12.47 7.70 7.36
N VAL A 42 11.27 7.84 6.81
CA VAL A 42 10.40 6.73 6.40
C VAL A 42 10.17 6.74 4.90
N MET A 43 9.64 5.67 4.35
CA MET A 43 9.28 5.60 2.94
C MET A 43 8.12 6.56 2.61
N HIS A 44 8.07 7.06 1.38
CA HIS A 44 6.93 7.84 0.87
C HIS A 44 5.62 7.06 1.01
N ALA A 45 4.60 7.69 1.59
CA ALA A 45 3.29 7.08 1.82
C ALA A 45 2.63 6.65 0.50
N GLU A 46 2.81 7.43 -0.56
CA GLU A 46 2.33 7.14 -1.91
C GLU A 46 2.96 5.87 -2.48
N ARG A 47 4.25 5.63 -2.18
CA ARG A 47 4.95 4.40 -2.55
C ARG A 47 4.40 3.21 -1.77
N THR A 48 4.20 3.38 -0.45
CA THR A 48 3.59 2.36 0.41
C THR A 48 2.22 1.96 -0.12
N LEU A 49 1.40 2.94 -0.55
CA LEU A 49 0.10 2.68 -1.15
C LEU A 49 0.21 1.75 -2.36
N TRP A 50 1.08 2.08 -3.32
CA TRP A 50 1.29 1.23 -4.50
C TRP A 50 1.85 -0.15 -4.16
N GLU A 51 2.75 -0.26 -3.17
CA GLU A 51 3.28 -1.55 -2.73
C GLU A 51 2.22 -2.46 -2.09
N LYS A 52 1.25 -1.87 -1.37
CA LYS A 52 0.09 -2.57 -0.78
C LYS A 52 -0.95 -2.90 -1.84
N ALA A 53 -1.32 -1.93 -2.66
CA ALA A 53 -2.31 -2.09 -3.74
C ALA A 53 -1.89 -3.18 -4.74
N THR A 54 -0.61 -3.24 -5.11
CA THR A 54 -0.11 -4.31 -6.01
C THR A 54 -0.08 -5.68 -5.33
N ALA A 55 0.14 -5.77 -4.02
CA ALA A 55 0.04 -7.03 -3.28
C ALA A 55 -1.42 -7.54 -3.22
N ILE A 56 -2.36 -6.63 -3.00
CA ILE A 56 -3.79 -6.90 -3.06
C ILE A 56 -4.19 -7.38 -4.47
N HIS A 57 -3.72 -6.72 -5.52
CA HIS A 57 -4.00 -7.10 -6.90
C HIS A 57 -3.54 -8.52 -7.20
N VAL A 58 -2.33 -8.90 -6.76
CA VAL A 58 -1.85 -10.28 -6.86
C VAL A 58 -2.79 -11.26 -6.17
N PHE A 59 -3.23 -10.93 -4.95
CA PHE A 59 -4.21 -11.76 -4.25
C PHE A 59 -5.51 -11.91 -5.05
N CYS A 60 -6.06 -10.82 -5.58
CA CYS A 60 -7.30 -10.87 -6.36
C CYS A 60 -7.18 -11.76 -7.60
N LEU A 61 -5.99 -11.82 -8.23
CA LEU A 61 -5.73 -12.68 -9.39
C LEU A 61 -5.37 -14.14 -9.04
N GLN A 62 -4.99 -14.40 -7.78
CA GLN A 62 -4.63 -15.74 -7.30
C GLN A 62 -5.74 -16.40 -6.48
N GLU A 63 -6.64 -15.61 -5.90
CA GLU A 63 -7.66 -16.00 -4.92
C GLU A 63 -7.10 -16.85 -3.76
N ARG A 64 -5.86 -16.56 -3.35
CA ARG A 64 -5.14 -17.36 -2.35
C ARG A 64 -4.48 -16.48 -1.31
N LEU A 65 -4.88 -16.67 -0.04
CA LEU A 65 -4.27 -15.98 1.10
C LEU A 65 -2.82 -16.41 1.26
N ARG A 66 -1.96 -15.44 1.59
CA ARG A 66 -0.54 -15.65 1.85
C ARG A 66 -0.25 -15.31 3.30
N GLY A 67 -0.13 -16.35 4.13
CA GLY A 67 0.10 -16.18 5.57
C GLY A 67 -1.14 -15.66 6.30
N ASP A 68 -0.96 -15.40 7.59
CA ASP A 68 -2.02 -14.92 8.46
C ASP A 68 -2.15 -13.38 8.40
N ARG A 69 -3.38 -12.87 8.61
CA ARG A 69 -3.67 -11.43 8.75
C ARG A 69 -3.34 -10.63 7.50
N PHE A 70 -3.52 -11.23 6.33
CA PHE A 70 -3.31 -10.61 5.03
C PHE A 70 -4.32 -9.48 4.77
N ALA A 71 -5.51 -9.56 5.38
CA ALA A 71 -6.56 -8.54 5.32
C ALA A 71 -6.09 -7.14 5.78
N ARG A 72 -5.01 -7.06 6.57
CA ARG A 72 -4.37 -5.80 6.97
C ARG A 72 -4.00 -4.91 5.79
N HIS A 73 -3.73 -5.49 4.62
CA HIS A 73 -3.35 -4.71 3.44
C HIS A 73 -4.50 -3.83 2.94
N TRP A 74 -5.74 -4.31 3.01
CA TRP A 74 -6.92 -3.50 2.68
C TRP A 74 -7.09 -2.37 3.69
N HIS A 75 -6.96 -2.68 4.98
CA HIS A 75 -6.99 -1.66 6.03
C HIS A 75 -5.90 -0.60 5.82
N ASP A 76 -4.64 -1.00 5.56
CA ASP A 76 -3.54 -0.07 5.30
C ASP A 76 -3.84 0.86 4.12
N VAL A 77 -4.39 0.34 3.01
CA VAL A 77 -4.75 1.16 1.82
C VAL A 77 -5.84 2.17 2.16
N VAL A 78 -6.85 1.75 2.90
CA VAL A 78 -7.96 2.62 3.33
C VAL A 78 -7.47 3.72 4.29
N ARG A 79 -6.53 3.42 5.20
CA ARG A 79 -5.94 4.45 6.07
C ARG A 79 -5.01 5.42 5.32
N LEU A 80 -4.33 4.95 4.27
CA LEU A 80 -3.55 5.83 3.40
C LEU A 80 -4.46 6.76 2.58
N ASP A 81 -5.63 6.27 2.16
CA ASP A 81 -6.67 7.06 1.51
C ASP A 81 -7.28 8.11 2.46
N ASP A 82 -7.66 7.73 3.69
CA ASP A 82 -8.11 8.66 4.75
C ASP A 82 -7.15 9.84 4.96
N ALA A 83 -5.83 9.57 4.87
CA ALA A 83 -4.79 10.57 5.02
C ALA A 83 -4.50 11.37 3.73
N GLY A 84 -5.27 11.16 2.66
CA GLY A 84 -5.17 11.89 1.38
C GLY A 84 -3.96 11.49 0.53
N PHE A 85 -3.42 10.29 0.70
CA PHE A 85 -2.29 9.80 -0.11
C PHE A 85 -2.73 9.07 -1.37
N ALA A 86 -3.97 8.57 -1.45
CA ALA A 86 -4.48 7.90 -2.66
C ALA A 86 -4.51 8.84 -3.87
N ASP A 87 -4.95 10.08 -3.68
CA ASP A 87 -4.98 11.09 -4.76
C ASP A 87 -3.58 11.42 -5.27
N LYS A 88 -2.66 11.69 -4.35
CA LYS A 88 -1.26 11.98 -4.67
C LYS A 88 -0.57 10.81 -5.36
N ALA A 89 -0.81 9.59 -4.87
CA ALA A 89 -0.25 8.37 -5.45
C ALA A 89 -0.81 8.10 -6.85
N SER A 90 -2.09 8.37 -7.08
CA SER A 90 -2.75 8.17 -8.37
C SER A 90 -2.27 9.20 -9.41
N ALA A 91 -1.99 10.44 -8.99
CA ALA A 91 -1.46 11.50 -9.84
C ALA A 91 0.01 11.28 -10.23
N ASP A 92 0.83 10.67 -9.36
CA ASP A 92 2.24 10.36 -9.65
C ASP A 92 2.40 8.99 -10.35
N ARG A 93 2.09 8.97 -11.65
CA ARG A 93 2.24 7.74 -12.45
C ARG A 93 3.70 7.31 -12.62
N GLN A 94 4.68 8.21 -12.45
CA GLN A 94 6.10 7.83 -12.50
C GLN A 94 6.47 6.97 -11.30
N LEU A 95 6.03 7.37 -10.10
CA LEU A 95 6.21 6.59 -8.88
C LEU A 95 5.54 5.21 -8.98
N ALA A 96 4.31 5.17 -9.48
CA ALA A 96 3.56 3.95 -9.70
C ALA A 96 4.32 2.95 -10.59
N ASN A 97 4.84 3.43 -11.73
CA ASN A 97 5.64 2.64 -12.67
C ASN A 97 6.99 2.20 -12.06
N ALA A 98 7.60 3.03 -11.21
CA ALA A 98 8.83 2.64 -10.51
C ALA A 98 8.58 1.48 -9.53
N VAL A 99 7.45 1.49 -8.83
CA VAL A 99 7.02 0.36 -7.97
C VAL A 99 6.76 -0.89 -8.80
N ALA A 100 5.99 -0.78 -9.89
CA ALA A 100 5.72 -1.90 -10.79
C ALA A 100 7.01 -2.52 -11.33
N LYS A 101 7.94 -1.70 -11.82
CA LYS A 101 9.25 -2.15 -12.31
C LYS A 101 10.04 -2.89 -11.24
N HIS A 102 10.05 -2.39 -10.00
CA HIS A 102 10.72 -3.05 -8.88
C HIS A 102 10.06 -4.40 -8.54
N LYS A 103 8.73 -4.46 -8.49
CA LYS A 103 7.96 -5.69 -8.25
C LYS A 103 8.20 -6.73 -9.35
N SER A 104 8.19 -6.35 -10.62
CA SER A 104 8.46 -7.27 -11.73
C SER A 104 9.86 -7.90 -11.66
N MET A 105 10.86 -7.18 -11.13
CA MET A 105 12.22 -7.70 -11.00
C MET A 105 12.42 -8.64 -9.80
N PHE A 106 11.81 -8.34 -8.65
CA PHE A 106 12.09 -9.04 -7.38
C PHE A 106 10.94 -9.93 -6.88
N PHE A 107 9.73 -9.72 -7.37
CA PHE A 107 8.49 -10.33 -6.87
C PHE A 107 7.58 -10.74 -8.03
N ALA A 108 8.15 -11.37 -9.05
CA ALA A 108 7.40 -11.90 -10.19
C ALA A 108 6.41 -12.98 -9.71
N GLU A 109 5.12 -12.69 -9.84
CA GLU A 109 4.03 -13.58 -9.43
C GLU A 109 3.23 -14.02 -10.66
N LYS A 110 2.41 -15.07 -10.49
CA LYS A 110 1.55 -15.61 -11.55
C LYS A 110 0.09 -15.57 -11.11
N ALA A 111 -0.82 -15.32 -12.05
CA ALA A 111 -2.25 -15.45 -11.82
C ALA A 111 -2.66 -16.92 -11.69
N ALA A 112 -3.93 -17.18 -11.37
CA ALA A 112 -4.48 -18.53 -11.23
C ALA A 112 -4.29 -19.40 -12.50
N ASP A 113 -4.35 -18.80 -13.68
CA ASP A 113 -4.12 -19.45 -14.99
C ASP A 113 -2.63 -19.65 -15.34
N ARG A 114 -1.73 -19.33 -14.41
CA ARG A 114 -0.26 -19.37 -14.54
C ARG A 114 0.33 -18.33 -15.49
N SER A 115 -0.45 -17.40 -16.01
CA SER A 115 0.07 -16.23 -16.71
C SER A 115 0.86 -15.33 -15.74
N PRO A 116 1.94 -14.66 -16.20
CA PRO A 116 2.66 -13.71 -15.36
C PRO A 116 1.79 -12.49 -15.08
N ILE A 117 1.82 -12.01 -13.83
CA ILE A 117 1.09 -10.79 -13.45
C ILE A 117 1.83 -9.57 -14.03
N ASP A 118 1.11 -8.77 -14.81
CA ASP A 118 1.61 -7.52 -15.36
C ASP A 118 1.37 -6.36 -14.38
N TYR A 119 2.38 -6.10 -13.55
CA TYR A 119 2.34 -4.96 -12.62
C TYR A 119 2.26 -3.61 -13.33
N ALA A 120 2.79 -3.48 -14.55
CA ALA A 120 2.71 -2.22 -15.29
C ALA A 120 1.27 -1.97 -15.73
N ALA A 121 0.57 -3.00 -16.22
CA ALA A 121 -0.86 -2.89 -16.50
C ALA A 121 -1.67 -2.57 -15.24
N ALA A 122 -1.37 -3.23 -14.12
CA ALA A 122 -2.05 -3.02 -12.85
C ALA A 122 -1.98 -1.54 -12.40
N VAL A 123 -0.80 -0.92 -12.42
CA VAL A 123 -0.63 0.47 -11.97
C VAL A 123 -1.08 1.52 -12.99
N ASN A 124 -1.50 1.13 -14.20
CA ASN A 124 -1.90 2.04 -15.29
C ASN A 124 -3.36 1.84 -15.77
N GLY A 125 -4.24 1.29 -14.94
CA GLY A 125 -5.67 1.19 -15.25
C GLY A 125 -6.32 -0.15 -14.99
N ASN A 126 -5.53 -1.19 -14.72
CA ASN A 126 -6.04 -2.54 -14.48
C ASN A 126 -5.88 -2.98 -13.02
N LEU A 127 -5.80 -2.03 -12.07
CA LEU A 127 -5.72 -2.36 -10.65
C LEU A 127 -7.00 -3.07 -10.22
N VAL A 128 -6.85 -4.08 -9.36
CA VAL A 128 -7.99 -4.82 -8.77
C VAL A 128 -7.74 -4.88 -7.28
N LEU A 129 -8.64 -4.26 -6.51
CA LEU A 129 -8.63 -4.24 -5.04
C LEU A 129 -9.80 -5.01 -4.44
N THR A 130 -10.83 -5.31 -5.22
CA THR A 130 -12.01 -6.04 -4.75
C THR A 130 -11.93 -7.49 -5.23
N PRO A 131 -11.66 -8.46 -4.34
CA PRO A 131 -11.71 -9.87 -4.70
C PRO A 131 -13.16 -10.33 -4.89
N SER A 132 -13.33 -11.47 -5.56
CA SER A 132 -14.62 -12.12 -5.80
C SER A 132 -14.63 -13.56 -5.28
N GLY A 133 -15.82 -14.17 -5.26
CA GLY A 133 -15.99 -15.60 -5.00
C GLY A 133 -15.36 -16.07 -3.69
N GLU A 134 -14.60 -17.16 -3.76
CA GLU A 134 -13.92 -17.76 -2.61
C GLU A 134 -12.84 -16.83 -2.03
N GLY A 135 -12.19 -16.01 -2.85
CA GLY A 135 -11.20 -15.04 -2.39
C GLY A 135 -11.81 -13.99 -1.46
N LEU A 136 -13.03 -13.52 -1.76
CA LEU A 136 -13.76 -12.58 -0.91
C LEU A 136 -14.16 -13.21 0.44
N ARG A 137 -14.69 -14.44 0.41
CA ARG A 137 -15.05 -15.18 1.63
C ARG A 137 -13.83 -15.40 2.53
N ALA A 138 -12.73 -15.89 1.97
CA ALA A 138 -11.50 -16.13 2.71
C ALA A 138 -10.93 -14.84 3.31
N LEU A 139 -10.98 -13.73 2.56
CA LEU A 139 -10.56 -12.42 3.06
C LEU A 139 -11.43 -11.94 4.23
N GLY A 140 -12.76 -12.14 4.16
CA GLY A 140 -13.68 -11.78 5.24
C GLY A 140 -13.41 -12.56 6.53
N GLU A 141 -13.15 -13.86 6.43
CA GLU A 141 -12.75 -14.70 7.56
C GLU A 141 -11.41 -14.26 8.18
N ASP A 142 -10.44 -13.88 7.36
CA ASP A 142 -9.16 -13.34 7.84
C ASP A 142 -9.32 -11.97 8.50
N TYR A 143 -10.19 -11.11 7.96
CA TYR A 143 -10.51 -9.80 8.54
C TYR A 143 -11.17 -9.94 9.91
N ALA A 144 -12.19 -10.81 10.03
CA ALA A 144 -12.87 -11.05 11.30
C ALA A 144 -11.90 -11.50 12.40
N ARG A 145 -11.03 -12.47 12.11
CA ARG A 145 -9.99 -12.90 13.05
C ARG A 145 -9.04 -11.77 13.46
N MET A 146 -8.69 -10.88 12.53
CA MET A 146 -7.82 -9.75 12.82
C MET A 146 -8.49 -8.71 13.74
N VAL A 147 -9.80 -8.53 13.61
CA VAL A 147 -10.62 -7.69 14.51
C VAL A 147 -10.72 -8.34 15.88
N ASP A 148 -11.05 -9.62 15.95
CA ASP A 148 -11.18 -10.37 17.21
C ASP A 148 -9.87 -10.40 18.01
N ASP A 149 -8.72 -10.49 17.32
CA ASP A 149 -7.37 -10.41 17.91
C ASP A 149 -7.01 -9.00 18.44
N GLY A 150 -7.86 -7.99 18.23
CA GLY A 150 -7.65 -6.61 18.69
C GLY A 150 -6.51 -5.89 17.97
N LEU A 151 -6.17 -6.30 16.74
CA LEU A 151 -5.02 -5.77 16.01
C LEU A 151 -5.30 -4.45 15.29
N LEU A 152 -6.58 -4.14 15.08
CA LEU A 152 -7.00 -2.86 14.52
C LEU A 152 -7.27 -1.89 15.67
N LEU A 153 -6.53 -0.78 15.69
CA LEU A 153 -6.71 0.28 16.68
C LEU A 153 -7.94 1.13 16.28
N GLY A 154 -8.90 1.28 17.21
CA GLY A 154 -10.14 2.04 17.03
C GLY A 154 -11.35 1.16 16.68
N ASP A 155 -12.49 1.79 16.34
CA ASP A 155 -13.66 1.07 15.85
C ASP A 155 -13.35 0.51 14.45
N SER A 156 -13.13 -0.80 14.38
CA SER A 156 -12.99 -1.49 13.10
C SER A 156 -14.27 -1.35 12.29
N GLU A 157 -14.16 -0.81 11.07
CA GLU A 157 -15.31 -0.71 10.18
C GLU A 157 -15.81 -2.10 9.74
N PRO A 158 -17.11 -2.26 9.40
CA PRO A 158 -17.61 -3.50 8.82
C PRO A 158 -16.82 -3.88 7.57
N PHE A 159 -16.61 -5.19 7.36
CA PHE A 159 -15.84 -5.69 6.22
C PHE A 159 -16.40 -5.22 4.88
N GLU A 160 -17.72 -5.13 4.76
CA GLU A 160 -18.41 -4.67 3.55
C GLU A 160 -18.05 -3.21 3.24
N HIS A 161 -17.92 -2.37 4.26
CA HIS A 161 -17.52 -0.97 4.09
C HIS A 161 -16.06 -0.87 3.63
N LEU A 162 -15.17 -1.68 4.22
CA LEU A 162 -13.76 -1.75 3.81
C LEU A 162 -13.62 -2.08 2.32
N ILE A 163 -14.42 -3.04 1.84
CA ILE A 163 -14.42 -3.45 0.43
C ILE A 163 -15.01 -2.35 -0.47
N GLU A 164 -16.11 -1.71 -0.06
CA GLU A 164 -16.72 -0.60 -0.80
C GLU A 164 -15.74 0.55 -1.00
N ARG A 165 -15.04 0.95 0.07
CA ARG A 165 -13.99 1.98 0.01
C ARG A 165 -12.85 1.57 -0.92
N CYS A 166 -12.42 0.31 -0.85
CA CYS A 166 -11.40 -0.22 -1.76
C CYS A 166 -11.88 -0.19 -3.23
N THR A 167 -13.16 -0.42 -3.51
CA THR A 167 -13.74 -0.27 -4.85
C THR A 167 -13.64 1.17 -5.35
N GLN A 168 -13.90 2.16 -4.48
CA GLN A 168 -13.78 3.58 -4.82
C GLN A 168 -12.32 3.97 -5.12
N ILE A 169 -11.38 3.53 -4.28
CA ILE A 169 -9.94 3.75 -4.48
C ILE A 169 -9.47 3.11 -5.79
N GLN A 170 -9.90 1.88 -6.07
CA GLN A 170 -9.60 1.20 -7.33
C GLN A 170 -10.11 2.01 -8.52
N ALA A 171 -11.38 2.43 -8.49
CA ALA A 171 -11.97 3.23 -9.56
C ALA A 171 -11.23 4.55 -9.76
N HIS A 172 -10.78 5.20 -8.69
CA HIS A 172 -9.97 6.41 -8.75
C HIS A 172 -8.60 6.16 -9.38
N ALA A 173 -7.84 5.18 -8.88
CA ALA A 173 -6.49 4.85 -9.38
C ALA A 173 -6.49 4.37 -10.85
N ASN A 174 -7.58 3.75 -11.28
CA ASN A 174 -7.76 3.25 -12.64
C ASN A 174 -8.29 4.30 -13.62
N LYS A 175 -8.74 5.47 -13.16
CA LYS A 175 -8.99 6.58 -14.08
C LYS A 175 -7.67 6.89 -14.77
N SER A 176 -7.63 6.64 -16.06
CA SER A 176 -6.64 7.24 -16.94
C SER A 176 -6.97 8.72 -17.03
N ASP A 177 -5.94 9.57 -16.95
CA ASP A 177 -6.05 10.93 -17.50
C ASP A 177 -6.26 10.79 -19.01
N ALA A 178 -7.48 10.44 -19.42
CA ALA A 178 -7.96 10.57 -20.78
C ALA A 178 -8.24 12.06 -21.03
N SER A 179 -7.21 12.90 -20.87
CA SER A 179 -7.19 14.30 -21.28
C SER A 179 -5.78 14.89 -21.14
N LYS A 180 -4.89 14.56 -22.08
CA LYS A 180 -4.33 15.52 -23.06
C LYS A 180 -3.28 14.86 -23.94
#